data_AF-A0AAV8FXZ7-F1
#
_entry.id   AF-A0AAV8FXZ7-F1
#
_cell.length_a   1.000
_cell.length_b   1.000
_cell.length_c   1.000
_cell.angle_alpha   90.00
_cell.angle_beta   90.00
_cell.angle_gamma   90.00
#
_symmetry.space_group_name_H-M   'P 1'
#
loop_
_entity.id
_entity.type
_entity.pdbx_description
1 polymer ?
#
loop_
_entity_poly.entity_id
_entity_poly.type
_entity_poly.pdbx_seq_one_letter_code
_entity_poly.pdbx_strand_id
1 'polypeptide(L)'
;MKNKKRVDPKKSELEEYLADGLDENSLDVAFDILSWWKLKAAKYPILSRLARDILAVPISTVASESTFSNSGRTLSPIRSSLNDESIEALICAQDWLRASVTGTTDSIIL
;
A
#
# COMPACT_ATOMS: atom_id res chain seq x y z
N MET A 1 42.27 35.78 10.38
CA MET A 1 40.93 35.69 9.75
C MET A 1 40.47 34.23 9.78
N LYS A 2 39.39 33.91 10.50
CA LYS A 2 38.88 32.53 10.61
C LYS A 2 38.01 32.23 9.39
N ASN A 3 38.47 31.38 8.48
CA ASN A 3 37.71 30.98 7.29
C ASN A 3 36.55 30.06 7.71
N LYS A 4 35.36 30.65 7.86
CA LYS A 4 34.09 29.95 7.98
C LYS A 4 33.82 29.25 6.64
N LYS A 5 34.23 27.99 6.50
CA LYS A 5 33.74 27.14 5.39
C LYS A 5 32.22 27.10 5.52
N ARG A 6 31.51 27.65 4.54
CA ARG A 6 30.06 27.47 4.44
C ARG A 6 29.83 25.98 4.20
N VAL A 7 29.11 25.34 5.10
CA VAL A 7 28.61 23.98 4.88
C VAL A 7 27.49 24.16 3.87
N ASP A 8 27.69 23.67 2.64
CA ASP A 8 26.62 23.61 1.66
C ASP A 8 25.49 22.76 2.23
N PRO A 9 24.22 23.21 2.13
CA PRO A 9 23.10 22.41 2.59
C PRO A 9 23.13 21.08 1.85
N LYS A 10 23.20 19.99 2.61
CA LYS A 10 23.17 18.63 2.08
C LYS A 10 21.84 18.48 1.33
N LYS A 11 21.89 18.25 0.01
CA LYS A 11 20.68 18.02 -0.79
C LYS A 11 19.89 16.87 -0.18
N SER A 12 18.58 17.04 -0.07
CA SER A 12 17.69 16.00 0.41
C SER A 12 17.49 14.91 -0.65
N GLU A 13 17.13 13.69 -0.22
CA GLU A 13 16.78 12.59 -1.14
C GLU A 13 15.67 13.00 -2.12
N LEU A 14 14.73 13.84 -1.68
CA LEU A 14 13.64 14.36 -2.51
C LEU A 14 14.17 15.29 -3.60
N GLU A 15 15.02 16.25 -3.27
CA GLU A 15 15.60 17.16 -4.25
C GLU A 15 16.47 16.41 -5.28
N GLU A 16 17.17 15.36 -4.84
CA GLU A 16 17.93 14.50 -5.74
C GLU A 16 17.01 13.68 -6.65
N TYR A 17 15.93 13.09 -6.12
CA TYR A 17 14.94 12.38 -6.92
C TYR A 17 14.25 13.28 -7.96
N LEU A 18 13.93 14.52 -7.59
CA LEU A 18 13.31 15.48 -8.52
C LEU A 18 14.29 15.96 -9.61
N ALA A 19 15.59 15.85 -9.37
CA ALA A 19 16.63 16.21 -10.34
C ALA A 19 17.03 15.03 -11.24
N ASP A 20 16.94 13.79 -10.73
CA ASP A 20 17.05 12.57 -11.50
C ASP A 20 15.81 12.47 -12.40
N GLY A 21 15.98 12.68 -13.71
CA GLY A 21 14.88 12.54 -14.67
C GLY A 21 14.18 11.17 -14.63
N LEU A 22 13.05 11.06 -15.32
CA LEU A 22 12.28 9.82 -15.38
C LEU A 22 13.07 8.71 -16.10
N ASP A 23 12.91 7.48 -15.61
CA ASP A 23 13.47 6.28 -16.23
C ASP A 23 12.69 5.95 -17.52
N GLU A 24 13.35 5.55 -18.59
CA GLU A 24 12.67 5.24 -19.86
C GLU A 24 11.63 4.13 -19.69
N ASN A 25 11.88 3.21 -18.75
CA ASN A 25 10.97 2.11 -18.43
C ASN A 25 9.71 2.55 -17.67
N SER A 26 9.63 3.77 -17.13
CA SER A 26 8.45 4.23 -16.39
C SER A 26 7.25 4.57 -17.28
N LEU A 27 7.42 4.54 -18.60
CA LEU A 27 6.37 4.78 -19.59
C LEU A 27 5.67 3.50 -20.05
N ASP A 28 6.12 2.33 -19.59
CA ASP A 28 5.50 1.05 -19.94
C ASP A 28 4.16 0.85 -19.19
N VAL A 29 3.19 0.27 -19.87
CA VAL A 29 1.88 -0.09 -19.31
C VAL A 29 2.02 -1.17 -18.23
N ALA A 30 3.07 -1.99 -18.31
CA ALA A 30 3.39 -3.03 -17.33
C ALA A 30 4.31 -2.54 -16.18
N PHE A 31 4.50 -1.22 -16.04
CA PHE A 31 5.42 -0.67 -15.04
C PHE A 31 4.91 -0.89 -13.60
N ASP A 32 5.65 -1.70 -12.84
CA ASP A 32 5.43 -1.88 -11.42
C ASP A 32 6.19 -0.82 -10.60
N ILE A 33 5.46 0.22 -10.20
CA ILE A 33 5.98 1.33 -9.39
C ILE A 33 6.53 0.87 -8.02
N LEU A 34 5.95 -0.17 -7.39
CA LEU A 34 6.42 -0.64 -6.09
C LEU A 34 7.74 -1.40 -6.23
N SER A 35 7.86 -2.23 -7.26
CA SER A 35 9.13 -2.90 -7.60
C SER A 35 10.21 -1.89 -7.98
N TRP A 36 9.86 -0.81 -8.68
CA TRP A 36 10.79 0.27 -8.99
C TRP A 36 11.31 0.98 -7.72
N TRP A 37 10.43 1.33 -6.78
CA TRP A 37 10.84 1.91 -5.50
C TRP A 37 11.68 0.95 -4.65
N LYS A 38 11.42 -0.36 -4.74
CA LYS A 38 12.24 -1.38 -4.07
C LYS A 38 13.68 -1.39 -4.62
N LEU A 39 13.86 -1.27 -5.94
CA LEU A 39 15.18 -1.18 -6.56
C LEU A 39 15.92 0.12 -6.20
N LYS A 40 15.18 1.23 -6.07
CA LYS A 40 15.75 2.54 -5.75
C LYS A 40 15.95 2.77 -4.24
N ALA A 41 15.56 1.83 -3.38
CA ALA A 41 15.69 1.94 -1.93
C ALA A 41 17.13 2.13 -1.44
N ALA A 42 18.12 1.61 -2.17
CA ALA A 42 19.53 1.83 -1.85
C ALA A 42 19.97 3.29 -2.07
N LYS A 43 19.37 3.97 -3.06
CA LYS A 43 19.65 5.38 -3.39
C LYS A 43 18.79 6.33 -2.55
N TYR A 44 17.53 5.97 -2.32
CA TYR A 44 16.55 6.79 -1.59
C TYR A 44 15.92 6.02 -0.43
N PRO A 45 16.65 5.73 0.66
CA PRO A 45 16.18 4.86 1.74
C PRO A 45 15.02 5.46 2.56
N ILE A 46 14.90 6.79 2.66
CA ILE A 46 13.78 7.44 3.34
C ILE A 46 12.61 7.59 2.37
N LEU A 47 12.88 8.07 1.16
CA LEU A 47 11.83 8.34 0.17
C LEU A 47 11.13 7.07 -0.30
N SER A 48 11.85 5.96 -0.49
CA SER A 48 11.26 4.67 -0.89
C SER A 48 10.27 4.11 0.13
N ARG A 49 10.52 4.30 1.43
CA ARG A 49 9.59 3.91 2.49
C ARG A 49 8.33 4.76 2.46
N LEU A 50 8.49 6.09 2.35
CA LEU A 50 7.37 7.02 2.25
C LEU A 50 6.54 6.75 0.99
N ALA A 51 7.18 6.51 -0.15
CA ALA A 51 6.50 6.18 -1.39
C ALA A 51 5.72 4.87 -1.27
N ARG A 52 6.30 3.82 -0.67
CA ARG A 52 5.57 2.57 -0.41
C ARG A 52 4.35 2.82 0.47
N ASP A 53 4.49 3.57 1.56
CA ASP A 53 3.39 3.80 2.50
C ASP A 53 2.26 4.62 1.85
N ILE A 54 2.58 5.58 0.98
CA ILE A 54 1.61 6.37 0.21
C ILE A 54 0.94 5.52 -0.89
N LEU A 55 1.74 4.75 -1.65
CA LEU A 55 1.26 3.96 -2.79
C LEU A 55 0.54 2.67 -2.37
N ALA A 56 0.80 2.15 -1.17
CA ALA A 56 0.11 0.99 -0.61
C ALA A 56 -1.33 1.30 -0.19
N VAL A 57 -1.68 2.58 0.01
CA VAL A 57 -3.06 2.99 0.21
C VAL A 57 -3.74 2.99 -1.17
N PRO A 58 -4.72 2.11 -1.43
CA PRO A 58 -5.47 2.19 -2.67
C PRO A 58 -6.14 3.57 -2.75
N ILE A 59 -5.79 4.37 -3.77
CA ILE A 59 -6.39 5.69 -4.05
C ILE A 59 -7.90 5.57 -4.39
N SER A 60 -8.45 4.35 -4.36
CA SER A 60 -9.83 4.06 -4.70
C SER A 60 -10.73 4.11 -3.47
N THR A 61 -11.35 5.27 -3.25
CA THR A 61 -12.65 5.40 -2.59
C THR A 61 -13.76 4.54 -3.23
N VAL A 62 -13.51 3.89 -4.38
CA VAL A 62 -14.47 3.05 -5.13
C VAL A 62 -14.50 1.58 -4.63
N ALA A 63 -13.54 1.16 -3.79
CA ALA A 63 -13.60 -0.17 -3.16
C ALA A 63 -14.72 -0.30 -2.12
N SER A 64 -15.23 0.83 -1.59
CA SER A 64 -16.36 0.84 -0.67
C SER A 64 -17.67 0.50 -1.39
N GLU A 65 -17.88 0.99 -2.61
CA GLU A 65 -19.12 0.76 -3.36
C GLU A 65 -19.24 -0.67 -3.90
N SER A 66 -18.14 -1.31 -4.32
CA SER A 66 -18.18 -2.69 -4.82
C SER A 66 -18.39 -3.73 -3.71
N THR A 67 -17.77 -3.51 -2.54
CA THR A 67 -18.01 -4.34 -1.35
C THR A 67 -19.42 -4.13 -0.80
N PHE A 68 -19.96 -2.90 -0.87
CA PHE A 68 -21.34 -2.61 -0.50
C PHE A 68 -22.36 -3.18 -1.51
N SER A 69 -22.06 -3.13 -2.81
CA SER A 69 -22.94 -3.67 -3.87
C SER A 69 -23.05 -5.20 -3.84
N ASN A 70 -22.05 -5.90 -3.32
CA ASN A 70 -22.11 -7.35 -3.12
C ASN A 70 -22.81 -7.73 -1.79
N SER A 71 -22.82 -6.84 -0.81
CA SER A 71 -23.53 -7.02 0.48
C SER A 71 -25.07 -6.94 0.34
N GLY A 72 -25.57 -6.24 -0.69
CA GLY A 72 -27.00 -5.96 -0.84
C GLY A 72 -27.89 -7.11 -1.34
N ARG A 73 -27.36 -8.22 -1.86
CA ARG A 73 -28.19 -9.27 -2.52
C ARG A 73 -28.21 -10.64 -1.84
N THR A 74 -27.41 -10.86 -0.80
CA THR A 74 -27.34 -12.18 -0.10
C THR A 74 -27.57 -12.10 1.41
N LEU A 75 -27.61 -10.90 2.01
CA LEU A 75 -27.71 -10.74 3.47
C LEU A 75 -29.14 -10.51 4.00
N SER A 76 -30.12 -10.24 3.14
CA SER A 76 -31.44 -9.76 3.58
C SER A 76 -32.29 -10.74 4.43
N PRO A 77 -32.20 -12.08 4.32
CA PRO A 77 -32.96 -12.98 5.22
C PRO A 77 -32.24 -13.34 6.53
N ILE A 78 -30.90 -13.25 6.56
CA ILE A 78 -30.08 -13.73 7.70
C ILE A 78 -29.91 -12.62 8.76
N ARG A 79 -29.92 -11.35 8.34
CA ARG A 79 -29.77 -10.18 9.21
C ARG A 79 -31.03 -9.82 10.01
N SER A 80 -32.21 -10.31 9.62
CA SER A 80 -33.47 -10.05 10.34
C SER A 80 -33.62 -10.80 11.67
N SER A 81 -32.69 -11.71 12.01
CA SER A 81 -32.75 -12.54 13.21
C SER A 81 -31.49 -12.48 14.10
N LEU A 82 -30.46 -11.72 13.72
CA LEU A 82 -29.17 -11.70 14.43
C LEU A 82 -28.87 -10.30 14.96
N ASN A 83 -28.49 -10.22 16.24
CA ASN A 83 -28.05 -8.99 16.89
C ASN A 83 -26.82 -8.41 16.18
N ASP A 84 -26.69 -7.09 16.11
CA ASP A 84 -25.59 -6.39 15.44
C ASP A 84 -24.19 -6.92 15.84
N GLU A 85 -24.02 -7.24 17.12
CA GLU A 85 -22.80 -7.81 17.70
C GLU A 85 -22.43 -9.19 17.13
N SER A 86 -23.42 -10.03 16.82
CA SER A 86 -23.19 -11.36 16.26
C SER A 86 -22.73 -11.31 14.80
N ILE A 87 -23.12 -10.27 14.07
CA ILE A 87 -22.69 -10.07 12.69
C ILE A 87 -21.25 -9.60 12.64
N GLU A 88 -20.84 -8.70 13.53
CA GLU A 88 -19.45 -8.26 13.65
C GLU A 88 -18.52 -9.43 14.02
N ALA A 89 -18.91 -10.23 15.01
CA ALA A 89 -18.16 -11.42 15.40
C ALA A 89 -18.02 -12.44 14.25
N LEU A 90 -19.08 -12.61 13.44
CA LEU A 90 -19.07 -13.52 12.29
C LEU A 90 -18.14 -13.02 11.17
N ILE A 91 -18.13 -11.71 10.91
CA ILE A 91 -17.22 -11.09 9.91
C ILE A 91 -15.77 -11.24 10.37
N CYS A 92 -15.48 -10.91 11.64
CA CYS A 92 -14.14 -11.08 12.21
C CYS A 92 -13.65 -12.54 12.15
N ALA A 93 -14.52 -13.50 12.49
CA ALA A 93 -14.19 -14.92 12.42
C ALA A 93 -13.96 -15.39 10.97
N GLN A 94 -14.75 -14.90 10.01
CA GLN A 94 -14.57 -15.20 8.60
C GLN A 94 -13.24 -14.65 8.06
N ASP A 95 -12.88 -13.42 8.41
CA ASP A 95 -11.61 -12.80 8.01
C ASP A 95 -10.40 -13.55 8.60
N TRP A 96 -10.48 -13.97 9.87
CA TRP A 96 -9.44 -14.80 10.49
C TRP A 96 -9.35 -16.20 9.89
N LEU A 97 -10.48 -16.83 9.55
CA LEU A 97 -10.48 -18.12 8.86
C LEU A 97 -9.90 -17.99 7.45
N ARG A 98 -10.22 -16.92 6.73
CA ARG A 98 -9.66 -16.67 5.41
C ARG A 98 -8.14 -16.44 5.49
N ALA A 99 -7.69 -15.64 6.44
CA ALA A 99 -6.27 -15.41 6.69
C ALA A 99 -5.50 -16.69 7.07
N SER A 100 -6.12 -17.58 7.85
CA SER A 100 -5.50 -18.86 8.26
C SER A 100 -5.49 -19.91 7.14
N VAL A 101 -6.53 -19.96 6.30
CA VAL A 101 -6.57 -20.84 5.12
C VAL A 101 -5.57 -20.40 4.04
N THR A 102 -5.36 -19.09 3.88
CA THR A 102 -4.32 -18.57 2.98
C THR A 102 -2.90 -18.66 3.57
N GLY A 103 -2.75 -19.00 4.86
CA GLY A 103 -1.46 -19.06 5.56
C GLY A 103 -0.63 -20.33 5.34
N THR A 104 -1.11 -21.32 4.56
CA THR A 104 -0.38 -22.59 4.34
C THR A 104 0.09 -22.80 2.89
N THR A 105 -0.21 -21.91 1.95
CA THR A 105 0.24 -22.09 0.53
C THR A 105 1.09 -20.97 -0.07
N ASP A 106 1.43 -19.92 0.67
CA ASP A 106 2.41 -18.93 0.20
C ASP A 106 3.74 -18.99 0.98
N SER A 107 4.28 -20.20 1.14
CA SER A 107 5.74 -20.39 1.27
C SER A 107 6.44 -20.13 -0.06
N ILE A 108 6.15 -19.02 -0.73
CA ILE A 108 7.02 -18.33 -1.69
C ILE A 108 6.58 -16.86 -1.63
N ILE A 109 7.14 -16.08 -0.71
CA ILE A 109 7.76 -14.76 -0.91
C ILE A 109 8.26 -14.32 0.48
N LEU A 110 9.52 -14.67 0.77
CA LEU A 110 10.53 -13.75 1.30
C LEU A 110 11.83 -14.05 0.56
#